data_AF-A0A249E2D9-F1
#
_entry.id   AF-A0A249E2D9-F1
#
_cell.length_a   1.000
_cell.length_b   1.000
_cell.length_c   1.000
_cell.angle_alpha   90.00
_cell.angle_beta   90.00
_cell.angle_gamma   90.00
#
_symmetry.space_group_name_H-M   'P 1'
#
loop_
_entity.id
_entity.type
_entity.pdbx_description
1 polymer ?
#
loop_
_entity_poly.entity_id
_entity_poly.type
_entity_poly.pdbx_seq_one_letter_code
_entity_poly.pdbx_strand_id
1 'polypeptide(L)'
;MSSVNKNELEKFEKISHSWWNKDGEFGILHRINPIRLNYIIEKIKSHYNDISDLEILDVGCGGGLIATNLAIQGFKVTAIDALQSNIDTALAYATENNIKVNYLKSTIEELENDKQYDVVICLEVIEHVENVQEFMLNLVKRIKPKGMAIISTINRTKKAYLLGIIAAEYILGWVPKNTHDYSKFLKPSEIYEMLADTNVEIEELKGLVYNLAKDEWHLSDDDIDVNYFMCILV
;
A
#
# COMPACT_ATOMS: atom_id res chain seq x y z
N MET A 1 -2.95 18.22 -10.13
CA MET A 1 -2.29 18.94 -9.02
C MET A 1 -1.61 17.89 -8.15
N SER A 2 -0.64 18.21 -7.28
CA SER A 2 -0.05 17.16 -6.41
C SER A 2 -1.06 16.80 -5.31
N SER A 3 -1.36 15.52 -5.16
CA SER A 3 -2.32 14.99 -4.20
C SER A 3 -1.72 14.83 -2.78
N VAL A 4 -0.50 15.34 -2.58
CA VAL A 4 0.33 15.04 -1.42
C VAL A 4 0.16 16.04 -0.28
N ASN A 5 -0.11 15.53 0.92
CA ASN A 5 -0.20 16.34 2.14
C ASN A 5 1.18 16.59 2.77
N LYS A 6 1.63 17.85 2.80
CA LYS A 6 2.95 18.23 3.33
C LYS A 6 3.18 17.87 4.80
N ASN A 7 2.17 17.99 5.65
CA ASN A 7 2.32 17.69 7.08
C ASN A 7 2.50 16.18 7.32
N GLU A 8 1.84 15.35 6.50
CA GLU A 8 2.01 13.90 6.54
C GLU A 8 3.41 13.50 6.08
N LEU A 9 3.89 14.10 4.98
CA LEU A 9 5.26 13.89 4.49
C LEU A 9 6.32 14.19 5.56
N GLU A 10 6.20 15.31 6.29
CA GLU A 10 7.16 15.68 7.33
C GLU A 10 7.21 14.67 8.49
N LYS A 11 6.11 13.97 8.79
CA LYS A 11 6.09 12.90 9.81
C LYS A 11 6.92 11.71 9.35
N PHE A 12 6.66 11.21 8.14
CA PHE A 12 7.36 10.05 7.58
C PHE A 12 8.84 10.33 7.33
N GLU A 13 9.18 11.54 6.90
CA GLU A 13 10.57 11.94 6.64
C GLU A 13 11.45 11.78 7.89
N LYS A 14 10.94 12.14 9.08
CA LYS A 14 11.68 12.07 10.36
C LYS A 14 12.10 10.65 10.75
N ILE A 15 11.31 9.66 10.35
CA ILE A 15 11.49 8.26 10.76
C ILE A 15 11.97 7.36 9.62
N SER A 16 12.15 7.90 8.41
CA SER A 16 12.50 7.16 7.19
C SER A 16 13.70 6.22 7.36
N HIS A 17 14.76 6.65 8.06
CA HIS A 17 15.94 5.81 8.34
C HIS A 17 15.63 4.51 9.10
N SER A 18 14.48 4.39 9.75
CA SER A 18 14.06 3.21 10.53
C SER A 18 13.24 2.19 9.74
N TRP A 19 12.98 2.42 8.45
CA TRP A 19 12.12 1.55 7.62
C TRP A 19 12.50 0.07 7.67
N TRP A 20 13.78 -0.27 7.71
CA TRP A 20 14.28 -1.65 7.76
C TRP A 20 14.63 -2.15 9.16
N ASN A 21 14.38 -1.35 10.21
CA ASN A 21 14.50 -1.79 11.60
C ASN A 21 13.21 -2.51 12.04
N LYS A 22 13.29 -3.83 12.21
CA LYS A 22 12.15 -4.69 12.59
C LYS A 22 11.59 -4.38 13.98
N ASP A 23 12.41 -3.81 14.86
CA ASP A 23 12.03 -3.41 16.23
C ASP A 23 11.79 -1.89 16.33
N GLY A 24 11.80 -1.18 15.20
CA GLY A 24 11.61 0.27 15.12
C GLY A 24 10.16 0.71 14.86
N GLU A 25 10.00 1.97 14.46
CA GLU A 25 8.70 2.63 14.23
C GLU A 25 7.84 1.92 13.16
N PHE A 26 8.47 1.21 12.22
CA PHE A 26 7.81 0.43 11.18
C PHE A 26 7.73 -1.07 11.49
N GLY A 27 8.05 -1.51 12.71
CA GLY A 27 8.10 -2.92 13.08
C GLY A 27 6.79 -3.68 12.87
N ILE A 28 5.64 -3.00 13.02
CA ILE A 28 4.35 -3.61 12.69
C ILE A 28 4.22 -3.95 11.21
N LEU A 29 4.74 -3.10 10.31
CA LEU A 29 4.73 -3.36 8.87
C LEU A 29 5.55 -4.62 8.55
N HIS A 30 6.71 -4.79 9.18
CA HIS A 30 7.50 -6.03 9.03
C HIS A 30 6.73 -7.28 9.46
N ARG A 31 5.91 -7.20 10.52
CA ARG A 31 5.11 -8.34 11.01
C ARG A 31 3.97 -8.71 10.06
N ILE A 32 3.31 -7.73 9.44
CA ILE A 32 2.17 -7.98 8.55
C ILE A 32 2.58 -8.22 7.09
N ASN A 33 3.76 -7.76 6.68
CA ASN A 33 4.22 -7.85 5.28
C ASN A 33 4.26 -9.26 4.70
N PRO A 34 4.65 -10.34 5.43
CA PRO A 34 4.58 -11.68 4.88
C PRO A 34 3.17 -12.07 4.40
N ILE A 35 2.13 -11.63 5.10
CA ILE A 35 0.73 -11.91 4.77
C ILE A 35 0.30 -11.07 3.56
N ARG A 36 0.66 -9.78 3.57
CA ARG A 36 0.40 -8.86 2.44
C ARG A 36 1.05 -9.36 1.16
N LEU A 37 2.32 -9.73 1.23
CA LEU A 37 3.10 -10.24 0.12
C LEU A 37 2.52 -11.55 -0.42
N ASN A 38 2.18 -12.49 0.47
CA ASN A 38 1.55 -13.74 0.07
C ASN A 38 0.22 -13.50 -0.65
N TYR A 39 -0.63 -12.62 -0.11
CA TYR A 39 -1.88 -12.22 -0.76
C TYR A 39 -1.65 -11.67 -2.17
N ILE A 40 -0.73 -10.70 -2.31
CA ILE A 40 -0.40 -10.07 -3.59
C ILE A 40 0.06 -11.12 -4.60
N ILE A 41 1.01 -11.97 -4.23
CA ILE A 41 1.58 -12.98 -5.13
C ILE A 41 0.51 -13.99 -5.55
N GLU A 42 -0.30 -14.47 -4.62
CA GLU A 42 -1.36 -15.43 -4.92
C GLU A 42 -2.42 -14.82 -5.83
N LYS A 43 -2.78 -13.55 -5.62
CA LYS A 43 -3.70 -12.84 -6.54
C LYS A 43 -3.14 -12.71 -7.94
N ILE A 44 -1.88 -12.28 -8.06
CA ILE A 44 -1.19 -12.21 -9.36
C ILE A 44 -1.19 -13.57 -10.04
N LYS A 45 -0.80 -14.65 -9.35
CA LYS A 45 -0.77 -16.00 -9.92
C LYS A 45 -2.15 -16.53 -10.30
N SER A 46 -3.20 -16.13 -9.58
CA SER A 46 -4.57 -16.56 -9.88
C SER A 46 -5.14 -15.88 -11.12
N HIS A 47 -4.69 -14.66 -11.42
CA HIS A 47 -5.18 -13.86 -12.55
C HIS A 47 -4.35 -14.06 -13.83
N TYR A 48 -3.04 -14.21 -13.70
CA TYR A 48 -2.12 -14.36 -14.84
C TYR A 48 -1.67 -15.80 -15.02
N ASN A 49 -1.83 -16.32 -16.24
CA ASN A 49 -1.32 -17.64 -16.63
C ASN A 49 0.22 -17.68 -16.72
N ASP A 50 0.85 -16.54 -17.04
CA ASP A 50 2.30 -16.38 -17.10
C ASP A 50 2.70 -15.12 -16.36
N ILE A 51 3.63 -15.25 -15.42
CA ILE A 51 4.09 -14.18 -14.53
C ILE A 51 5.50 -13.68 -14.87
N SER A 52 6.16 -14.27 -15.88
CA SER A 52 7.61 -14.13 -16.10
C SER A 52 8.07 -12.72 -16.48
N ASP A 53 7.15 -11.87 -16.95
CA ASP A 53 7.46 -10.54 -17.47
C ASP A 53 6.51 -9.43 -16.98
N LEU A 54 5.72 -9.70 -15.95
CA LEU A 54 4.77 -8.71 -15.42
C LEU A 54 5.52 -7.51 -14.84
N GLU A 55 5.10 -6.32 -15.27
CA GLU A 55 5.56 -5.05 -14.71
C GLU A 55 4.65 -4.63 -13.58
N ILE A 56 5.24 -4.39 -12.41
CA ILE A 56 4.53 -3.96 -11.20
C ILE A 56 4.90 -2.52 -10.88
N LEU A 57 3.89 -1.70 -10.56
CA LEU A 57 4.05 -0.39 -9.95
C LEU A 57 3.67 -0.46 -8.47
N ASP A 58 4.59 -0.12 -7.56
CA ASP A 58 4.32 0.08 -6.13
C ASP A 58 4.23 1.58 -5.82
N VAL A 59 3.03 2.07 -5.52
CA VAL A 59 2.73 3.48 -5.30
C VAL A 59 2.77 3.79 -3.80
N GLY A 60 3.59 4.77 -3.40
CA GLY A 60 3.84 5.08 -1.99
C GLY A 60 4.66 3.98 -1.32
N CYS A 61 5.74 3.56 -1.96
CA CYS A 61 6.49 2.36 -1.57
C CYS A 61 7.22 2.51 -0.23
N GLY A 62 7.33 3.73 0.33
CA GLY A 62 8.09 4.00 1.54
C GLY A 62 9.54 3.55 1.39
N GLY A 63 10.06 2.87 2.41
CA GLY A 63 11.39 2.24 2.39
C GLY A 63 11.50 0.99 1.52
N GLY A 64 10.49 0.68 0.71
CA GLY A 64 10.54 -0.37 -0.30
C GLY A 64 10.27 -1.78 0.23
N LEU A 65 9.53 -1.93 1.34
CA LEU A 65 9.31 -3.25 1.95
C LEU A 65 8.59 -4.23 1.01
N ILE A 66 7.54 -3.78 0.31
CA ILE A 66 6.80 -4.61 -0.65
C ILE A 66 7.56 -4.72 -1.97
N ALA A 67 7.91 -3.58 -2.58
CA ALA A 67 8.66 -3.53 -3.83
C ALA A 67 9.92 -4.41 -3.85
N THR A 68 10.75 -4.33 -2.80
CA THR A 68 11.97 -5.15 -2.67
C THR A 68 11.65 -6.63 -2.66
N ASN A 69 10.65 -7.04 -1.87
CA ASN A 69 10.29 -8.44 -1.76
C ASN A 69 9.65 -8.98 -3.04
N LEU A 70 8.87 -8.19 -3.78
CA LEU A 70 8.36 -8.59 -5.09
C LEU A 70 9.49 -8.76 -6.11
N ALA A 71 10.50 -7.89 -6.10
CA ALA A 71 11.67 -8.06 -6.96
C ALA A 71 12.50 -9.30 -6.60
N ILE A 72 12.60 -9.66 -5.30
CA ILE A 72 13.22 -10.95 -4.88
C ILE A 72 12.46 -12.14 -5.48
N GLN A 73 11.14 -12.04 -5.63
CA GLN A 73 10.32 -13.09 -6.27
C GLN A 73 10.43 -13.11 -7.81
N GLY A 74 11.23 -12.22 -8.41
CA GLY A 74 11.51 -12.17 -9.84
C GLY A 74 10.64 -11.20 -10.64
N PHE A 75 9.76 -10.43 -9.99
CA PHE A 75 8.93 -9.43 -10.70
C PHE A 75 9.74 -8.20 -11.12
N LYS A 76 9.32 -7.55 -12.21
CA LYS A 76 9.88 -6.27 -12.66
C LYS A 76 9.18 -5.12 -11.95
N VAL A 77 9.80 -4.59 -10.91
CA VAL A 77 9.17 -3.59 -10.03
C VAL A 77 9.69 -2.18 -10.31
N THR A 78 8.76 -1.25 -10.55
CA THR A 78 8.96 0.19 -10.37
C THR A 78 8.25 0.61 -9.09
N ALA A 79 8.91 1.38 -8.25
CA ALA A 79 8.40 1.78 -6.95
C ALA A 79 8.58 3.29 -6.78
N ILE A 80 7.50 3.97 -6.40
CA ILE A 80 7.49 5.43 -6.30
C ILE A 80 7.09 5.90 -4.91
N ASP A 81 7.71 6.97 -4.46
CA ASP A 81 7.36 7.66 -3.22
C ASP A 81 7.63 9.16 -3.36
N ALA A 82 6.83 10.00 -2.69
CA ALA A 82 6.98 11.44 -2.72
C ALA A 82 8.23 11.93 -1.94
N LEU A 83 8.70 11.16 -0.96
CA LEU A 83 9.84 11.50 -0.11
C LEU A 83 11.15 10.94 -0.65
N GLN A 84 12.12 11.83 -0.87
CA GLN A 84 13.47 11.41 -1.25
C GLN A 84 14.12 10.52 -0.18
N SER A 85 13.90 10.80 1.10
CA SER A 85 14.47 10.05 2.22
C SER A 85 13.96 8.61 2.30
N ASN A 86 12.70 8.37 1.93
CA ASN A 86 12.15 7.01 1.78
C ASN A 86 12.85 6.28 0.62
N ILE A 87 12.95 6.93 -0.54
CA ILE A 87 13.62 6.39 -1.73
C ILE A 87 15.09 6.08 -1.45
N ASP A 88 15.81 6.96 -0.77
CA ASP A 88 17.21 6.75 -0.39
C ASP A 88 17.36 5.54 0.53
N THR A 89 16.45 5.38 1.50
CA THR A 89 16.44 4.22 2.40
C THR A 89 16.17 2.92 1.64
N ALA A 90 15.21 2.93 0.72
CA ALA A 90 14.88 1.79 -0.13
C ALA A 90 16.04 1.39 -1.06
N LEU A 91 16.66 2.38 -1.70
CA LEU A 91 17.82 2.20 -2.57
C LEU A 91 19.03 1.66 -1.80
N ALA A 92 19.30 2.18 -0.59
CA ALA A 92 20.40 1.70 0.24
C ALA A 92 20.24 0.21 0.55
N TYR A 93 19.06 -0.20 1.03
CA TYR A 93 18.79 -1.60 1.33
C TYR A 93 18.88 -2.49 0.09
N ALA A 94 18.25 -2.09 -1.02
CA ALA A 94 18.26 -2.86 -2.26
C ALA A 94 19.69 -3.00 -2.83
N THR A 95 20.50 -1.94 -2.77
CA THR A 95 21.90 -1.96 -3.24
C THR A 95 22.76 -2.89 -2.38
N GLU A 96 22.66 -2.79 -1.05
CA GLU A 96 23.39 -3.65 -0.11
C GLU A 96 23.08 -5.14 -0.33
N ASN A 97 21.84 -5.45 -0.72
CA ASN A 97 21.37 -6.82 -0.94
C ASN A 97 21.39 -7.26 -2.41
N ASN A 98 21.93 -6.45 -3.33
CA ASN A 98 21.98 -6.72 -4.78
C ASN A 98 20.60 -6.97 -5.43
N ILE A 99 19.56 -6.28 -4.97
CA ILE A 99 18.18 -6.41 -5.45
C ILE A 99 17.91 -5.30 -6.46
N LYS A 100 17.31 -5.65 -7.59
CA LYS A 100 17.00 -4.70 -8.67
C LYS A 100 15.55 -4.24 -8.58
N VAL A 101 15.35 -3.00 -8.16
CA VAL A 101 14.06 -2.28 -8.21
C VAL A 101 14.32 -0.91 -8.81
N ASN A 102 13.41 -0.44 -9.66
CA ASN A 102 13.44 0.94 -10.15
C ASN A 102 12.74 1.87 -9.16
N TYR A 103 13.48 2.39 -8.19
CA TYR A 103 12.97 3.36 -7.21
C TYR A 103 13.02 4.79 -7.76
N LEU A 104 11.91 5.51 -7.69
CA LEU A 104 11.81 6.89 -8.19
C LEU A 104 11.17 7.80 -7.14
N LYS A 105 11.78 8.96 -6.88
CA LYS A 105 11.10 10.05 -6.18
C LYS A 105 10.06 10.65 -7.12
N SER A 106 8.80 10.30 -6.93
CA SER A 106 7.71 10.73 -7.80
C SER A 106 6.36 10.49 -7.13
N THR A 107 5.37 11.28 -7.52
CA THR A 107 3.95 11.01 -7.27
C THR A 107 3.33 10.28 -8.46
N ILE A 108 2.15 9.67 -8.27
CA ILE A 108 1.49 8.95 -9.36
C ILE A 108 1.06 9.89 -10.51
N GLU A 109 0.80 11.16 -10.19
CA GLU A 109 0.46 12.22 -11.13
C GLU A 109 1.66 12.69 -11.96
N GLU A 110 2.88 12.55 -11.42
CA GLU A 110 4.12 13.00 -12.07
C GLU A 110 4.76 11.93 -12.98
N LEU A 111 4.29 10.69 -12.92
CA LEU A 111 4.79 9.62 -13.79
C LEU A 111 4.54 9.96 -15.28
N GLU A 112 5.63 10.11 -16.04
CA GLU A 112 5.60 10.46 -17.46
C GLU A 112 5.01 9.36 -18.36
N ASN A 113 4.63 9.74 -19.59
CA ASN A 113 4.34 8.87 -20.73
C ASN A 113 3.10 7.96 -20.64
N ASP A 114 2.15 8.26 -19.73
CA ASP A 114 0.96 7.42 -19.51
C ASP A 114 1.30 5.93 -19.35
N LYS A 115 2.51 5.61 -18.85
CA LYS A 115 2.96 4.23 -18.74
C LYS A 115 2.00 3.46 -17.85
N GLN A 116 1.58 2.31 -18.35
CA GLN A 116 0.71 1.37 -17.67
C GLN A 116 1.48 0.12 -17.24
N TYR A 117 0.99 -0.52 -16.20
CA TYR A 117 1.58 -1.68 -15.54
C TYR A 117 0.57 -2.82 -15.52
N ASP A 118 1.07 -4.05 -15.48
CA ASP A 118 0.20 -5.22 -15.37
C ASP A 118 -0.47 -5.21 -13.98
N VAL A 119 0.31 -4.90 -12.95
CA VAL A 119 -0.15 -4.83 -11.56
C VAL A 119 0.20 -3.47 -10.95
N VAL A 120 -0.77 -2.82 -10.32
CA VAL A 120 -0.55 -1.61 -9.51
C VAL A 120 -0.84 -1.92 -8.04
N ILE A 121 0.09 -1.59 -7.15
CA ILE A 121 -0.02 -1.82 -5.71
C ILE A 121 -0.05 -0.46 -5.02
N CYS A 122 -0.96 -0.28 -4.06
CA CYS A 122 -1.07 0.95 -3.30
C CYS A 122 -1.57 0.64 -1.89
N LEU A 123 -0.65 0.48 -0.93
CA LEU A 123 -0.98 0.02 0.42
C LEU A 123 -0.77 1.13 1.45
N GLU A 124 -1.81 1.47 2.21
CA GLU A 124 -1.78 2.46 3.30
C GLU A 124 -1.31 3.87 2.83
N VAL A 125 -1.74 4.28 1.63
CA VAL A 125 -1.38 5.57 1.03
C VAL A 125 -2.56 6.53 0.96
N ILE A 126 -3.73 6.00 0.58
CA ILE A 126 -4.88 6.82 0.16
C ILE A 126 -5.45 7.66 1.31
N GLU A 127 -5.29 7.23 2.56
CA GLU A 127 -5.63 7.98 3.77
C GLU A 127 -4.71 9.18 4.04
N HIS A 128 -3.57 9.28 3.37
CA HIS A 128 -2.62 10.41 3.49
C HIS A 128 -2.71 11.39 2.32
N VAL A 129 -3.58 11.11 1.35
CA VAL A 129 -3.79 11.90 0.13
C VAL A 129 -4.84 13.00 0.34
N GLU A 130 -4.65 14.18 -0.25
CA GLU A 130 -5.60 15.30 -0.15
C GLU A 130 -6.81 15.15 -1.07
N ASN A 131 -6.60 14.78 -2.34
CA ASN A 131 -7.67 14.55 -3.33
C ASN A 131 -7.75 13.07 -3.72
N VAL A 132 -8.43 12.29 -2.87
CA VAL A 132 -8.54 10.82 -3.04
C VAL A 132 -9.17 10.46 -4.38
N GLN A 133 -10.20 11.18 -4.83
CA GLN A 133 -10.86 10.87 -6.10
C GLN A 133 -9.92 11.04 -7.30
N GLU A 134 -9.20 12.16 -7.39
CA GLU A 134 -8.21 12.38 -8.46
C GLU A 134 -7.09 11.34 -8.40
N PHE A 135 -6.60 11.01 -7.20
CA PHE A 135 -5.59 9.99 -7.00
C PHE A 135 -6.06 8.60 -7.49
N MET A 136 -7.27 8.17 -7.10
CA MET A 136 -7.84 6.89 -7.52
C MET A 136 -8.01 6.81 -9.04
N LEU A 137 -8.47 7.89 -9.68
CA LEU A 137 -8.59 7.94 -11.14
C LEU A 137 -7.21 7.87 -11.83
N ASN A 138 -6.19 8.52 -11.27
CA ASN A 138 -4.83 8.41 -11.78
C ASN A 138 -4.25 7.00 -11.56
N LEU A 139 -4.57 6.35 -10.44
CA LEU A 139 -4.20 4.97 -10.17
C LEU A 139 -4.77 4.02 -11.21
N VAL A 140 -6.06 4.12 -11.50
CA VAL A 140 -6.72 3.30 -12.53
C VAL A 140 -6.09 3.51 -13.91
N LYS A 141 -5.73 4.74 -14.28
CA LYS A 141 -5.04 5.01 -15.56
C LYS A 141 -3.70 4.30 -15.71
N ARG A 142 -3.03 3.94 -14.60
CA ARG A 142 -1.75 3.20 -14.61
C ARG A 142 -1.93 1.70 -14.79
N ILE A 143 -3.14 1.18 -14.84
CA ILE A 143 -3.40 -0.25 -15.01
C ILE A 143 -3.58 -0.56 -16.51
N LYS A 144 -2.86 -1.56 -17.04
CA LYS A 144 -3.04 -2.05 -18.42
C LYS A 144 -4.46 -2.64 -18.60
N PRO A 145 -4.99 -2.73 -19.82
CA PRO A 145 -6.17 -3.55 -20.08
C PRO A 145 -5.92 -5.00 -19.65
N LYS A 146 -6.88 -5.63 -18.94
CA LYS A 146 -6.73 -6.94 -18.28
C LYS A 146 -5.74 -6.94 -17.12
N GLY A 147 -5.34 -5.76 -16.66
CA GLY A 147 -4.49 -5.55 -15.50
C GLY A 147 -5.28 -5.61 -14.20
N MET A 148 -4.55 -5.47 -13.09
CA MET A 148 -5.16 -5.38 -11.77
C MET A 148 -4.52 -4.30 -10.90
N ALA A 149 -5.25 -3.87 -9.88
CA ALA A 149 -4.72 -3.14 -8.76
C ALA A 149 -5.06 -3.79 -7.42
N ILE A 150 -4.12 -3.73 -6.49
CA ILE A 150 -4.33 -4.13 -5.10
C ILE A 150 -4.12 -2.90 -4.22
N ILE A 151 -5.19 -2.51 -3.54
CA ILE A 151 -5.23 -1.32 -2.70
C ILE A 151 -5.47 -1.75 -1.25
N SER A 152 -4.81 -1.14 -0.27
CA SER A 152 -5.20 -1.30 1.13
C SER A 152 -5.30 0.03 1.86
N THR A 153 -6.21 0.09 2.83
CA THR A 153 -6.37 1.23 3.72
C THR A 153 -7.16 0.83 4.97
N ILE A 154 -7.23 1.74 5.93
CA ILE A 154 -8.02 1.60 7.14
C ILE A 154 -9.49 1.95 6.86
N ASN A 155 -10.40 1.08 7.30
CA ASN A 155 -11.84 1.25 7.11
C ASN A 155 -12.39 2.28 8.10
N ARG A 156 -13.30 3.16 7.65
CA ARG A 156 -13.95 4.12 8.55
C ARG A 156 -15.10 3.48 9.34
N THR A 157 -14.75 2.74 10.40
CA THR A 157 -15.70 2.15 11.36
C THR A 157 -15.35 2.52 12.81
N LYS A 158 -16.29 2.35 13.74
CA LYS A 158 -16.02 2.56 15.17
C LYS A 158 -14.95 1.59 15.72
N LYS A 159 -14.87 0.38 15.15
CA LYS A 159 -13.89 -0.64 15.52
C LYS A 159 -12.49 -0.25 15.04
N ALA A 160 -12.37 0.31 13.83
CA ALA A 160 -11.11 0.86 13.33
C ALA A 160 -10.59 2.03 14.18
N TYR A 161 -11.48 2.93 14.61
CA TYR A 161 -11.11 3.99 15.54
C TYR A 161 -10.55 3.44 16.86
N LEU A 162 -11.22 2.44 17.44
CA LEU A 162 -10.79 1.84 18.71
C LEU A 162 -9.49 1.04 18.58
N LEU A 163 -9.32 0.26 17.52
CA LEU A 163 -8.18 -0.65 17.38
C LEU A 163 -7.00 -0.01 16.64
N GLY A 164 -7.26 0.66 15.51
CA GLY A 164 -6.25 1.28 14.66
C GLY A 164 -5.69 2.58 15.22
N ILE A 165 -6.49 3.35 15.98
CA ILE A 165 -6.02 4.59 16.61
C ILE A 165 -5.76 4.36 18.09
N ILE A 166 -6.79 4.08 18.89
CA ILE A 166 -6.65 4.02 20.35
C ILE A 166 -5.71 2.88 20.79
N ALA A 167 -5.95 1.65 20.34
CA ALA A 167 -5.13 0.52 20.76
C ALA A 167 -3.72 0.56 20.16
N ALA A 168 -3.59 0.73 18.84
CA ALA A 168 -2.29 0.70 18.18
C ALA A 168 -1.38 1.88 18.56
N GLU A 169 -1.91 3.11 18.64
CA GLU A 169 -1.06 4.29 18.90
C GLU A 169 -0.88 4.61 20.40
N TYR A 170 -1.93 4.44 21.21
CA TYR A 170 -1.93 4.95 22.59
C TYR A 170 -1.74 3.87 23.66
N ILE A 171 -2.10 2.61 23.37
CA ILE A 171 -1.99 1.50 24.34
C ILE A 171 -0.78 0.62 24.03
N LEU A 172 -0.70 0.10 22.80
CA LEU A 172 0.29 -0.87 22.38
C LEU A 172 1.58 -0.23 21.86
N GLY A 173 1.52 1.05 21.45
CA GLY A 173 2.66 1.79 20.93
C GLY A 173 3.24 1.19 19.64
N TRP A 174 2.41 0.51 18.85
CA TRP A 174 2.82 -0.09 17.58
C TRP A 174 3.04 0.93 16.48
N VAL A 175 2.42 2.10 16.61
CA VAL A 175 2.46 3.19 15.64
C VAL A 175 2.63 4.51 16.40
N PRO A 176 3.36 5.51 15.88
CA PRO A 176 3.51 6.81 16.52
C PRO A 176 2.16 7.51 16.74
N LYS A 177 2.07 8.33 17.80
CA LYS A 177 0.83 9.05 18.12
C LYS A 177 0.47 10.07 17.04
N ASN A 178 -0.82 10.15 16.72
CA ASN A 178 -1.39 11.00 15.67
C ASN A 178 -0.92 10.63 14.26
N THR A 179 -0.65 9.35 14.04
CA THR A 179 -0.39 8.82 12.70
C THR A 179 -1.68 8.73 11.91
N HIS A 180 -2.76 8.27 12.55
CA HIS A 180 -4.04 8.11 11.89
C HIS A 180 -5.04 9.22 12.25
N ASP A 181 -5.75 9.69 11.23
CA ASP A 181 -6.88 10.59 11.37
C ASP A 181 -8.15 9.86 10.89
N TYR A 182 -9.07 9.62 11.81
CA TYR A 182 -10.31 8.89 11.54
C TYR A 182 -11.14 9.51 10.39
N SER A 183 -11.06 10.82 10.20
CA SER A 183 -11.78 11.51 9.12
C SER A 183 -11.24 11.13 7.74
N LYS A 184 -9.98 10.69 7.66
CA LYS A 184 -9.29 10.29 6.43
C LYS A 184 -9.44 8.80 6.11
N PHE A 185 -9.98 8.00 7.03
CA PHE A 185 -10.31 6.61 6.75
C PHE A 185 -11.41 6.55 5.70
N LEU A 186 -11.33 5.57 4.81
CA LEU A 186 -12.26 5.41 3.70
C LEU A 186 -13.08 4.14 3.90
N LYS A 187 -14.37 4.21 3.61
CA LYS A 187 -15.19 3.00 3.48
C LYS A 187 -14.99 2.43 2.09
N PRO A 188 -15.12 1.09 1.92
CA PRO A 188 -15.13 0.49 0.60
C PRO A 188 -16.15 1.18 -0.33
N SER A 189 -17.37 1.45 0.15
CA SER A 189 -18.44 2.10 -0.63
C SER A 189 -18.04 3.45 -1.22
N GLU A 190 -17.19 4.22 -0.54
CA GLU A 190 -16.70 5.51 -1.06
C GLU A 190 -15.73 5.29 -2.21
N ILE A 191 -14.89 4.26 -2.15
CA ILE A 191 -14.03 3.88 -3.27
C ILE A 191 -14.87 3.37 -4.46
N TYR A 192 -15.92 2.58 -4.22
CA TYR A 192 -16.86 2.18 -5.27
C TYR A 192 -17.46 3.40 -5.99
N GLU A 193 -17.94 4.39 -5.23
CA GLU A 193 -18.52 5.63 -5.79
C GLU A 193 -17.49 6.42 -6.60
N MET A 194 -16.25 6.52 -6.14
CA MET A 194 -15.17 7.21 -6.88
C MET A 194 -14.83 6.55 -8.22
N LEU A 195 -15.05 5.25 -8.33
CA LEU A 195 -14.71 4.43 -9.50
C LEU A 195 -15.90 4.09 -10.39
N ALA A 196 -17.12 4.53 -10.03
CA ALA A 196 -18.36 4.12 -10.70
C ALA A 196 -18.41 4.43 -12.20
N ASP A 197 -17.73 5.50 -12.64
CA ASP A 197 -17.68 5.92 -14.05
C ASP A 197 -16.45 5.36 -14.82
N THR A 198 -15.71 4.44 -14.21
CA THR A 198 -14.55 3.78 -14.83
C THR A 198 -14.92 2.38 -15.34
N ASN A 199 -14.04 1.76 -16.13
CA ASN A 199 -14.27 0.40 -16.65
C ASN A 199 -13.80 -0.70 -15.67
N VAL A 200 -13.60 -0.37 -14.40
CA VAL A 200 -13.04 -1.31 -13.43
C VAL A 200 -14.11 -2.16 -12.76
N GLU A 201 -13.74 -3.39 -12.42
CA GLU A 201 -14.52 -4.27 -11.57
C GLU A 201 -13.80 -4.46 -10.24
N ILE A 202 -14.53 -4.30 -9.13
CA ILE A 202 -13.99 -4.64 -7.81
C ILE A 202 -14.29 -6.12 -7.57
N GLU A 203 -13.24 -6.93 -7.61
CA GLU A 203 -13.32 -8.39 -7.55
C GLU A 203 -13.44 -8.89 -6.11
N GLU A 204 -12.69 -8.30 -5.18
CA GLU A 204 -12.55 -8.85 -3.83
C GLU A 204 -12.29 -7.77 -2.78
N LEU A 205 -12.82 -8.02 -1.57
CA LEU A 205 -12.46 -7.34 -0.34
C LEU A 205 -12.03 -8.36 0.71
N LYS A 206 -10.86 -8.15 1.34
CA LYS A 206 -10.38 -8.95 2.48
C LYS A 206 -9.86 -8.06 3.58
N GLY A 207 -10.16 -8.36 4.84
CA GLY A 207 -9.58 -7.64 5.97
C GLY A 207 -8.32 -8.33 6.50
N LEU A 208 -7.42 -7.57 7.10
CA LEU A 208 -6.26 -8.07 7.83
C LEU A 208 -6.55 -7.98 9.33
N VAL A 209 -6.73 -9.14 9.94
CA VAL A 209 -7.22 -9.30 11.31
C VAL A 209 -6.13 -9.90 12.19
N TYR A 210 -6.00 -9.35 13.39
CA TYR A 210 -5.09 -9.87 14.40
C TYR A 210 -5.82 -10.83 15.35
N ASN A 211 -5.30 -12.05 15.47
CA ASN A 211 -5.79 -13.07 16.39
C ASN A 211 -5.03 -12.99 17.72
N LEU A 212 -5.66 -12.39 18.73
CA LEU A 212 -5.09 -12.22 20.08
C LEU A 212 -4.68 -13.54 20.75
N ALA A 213 -5.40 -14.64 20.51
CA ALA A 213 -5.11 -15.91 21.17
C ALA A 213 -3.87 -16.60 20.59
N LYS A 214 -3.52 -16.30 19.33
CA LYS A 214 -2.38 -16.91 18.62
C LYS A 214 -1.20 -15.96 18.44
N ASP A 215 -1.38 -14.67 18.72
CA ASP A 215 -0.42 -13.61 18.39
C ASP A 215 -0.04 -13.61 16.90
N GLU A 216 -1.04 -13.79 16.04
CA GLU A 216 -0.86 -13.96 14.60
C GLU A 216 -1.83 -13.08 13.81
N TRP A 217 -1.35 -12.54 12.69
CA TRP A 217 -2.17 -11.84 11.71
C TRP A 217 -2.67 -12.82 10.64
N HIS A 218 -3.86 -12.60 10.11
CA HIS A 218 -4.43 -13.39 9.01
C HIS A 218 -5.38 -12.55 8.16
N LEU A 219 -5.66 -13.03 6.94
CA LEU A 219 -6.69 -12.44 6.08
C LEU A 219 -8.06 -13.03 6.43
N SER A 220 -9.08 -12.19 6.34
CA SER A 220 -10.48 -12.54 6.59
C SER A 220 -11.35 -12.11 5.42
N ASP A 221 -12.23 -13.01 4.98
CA ASP A 221 -13.28 -12.71 4.00
C ASP A 221 -14.48 -11.99 4.64
N ASP A 222 -14.68 -12.17 5.95
CA ASP A 222 -15.89 -11.74 6.64
C ASP A 222 -15.67 -10.50 7.54
N ASP A 223 -14.42 -10.18 7.91
CA ASP A 223 -14.09 -9.08 8.83
C ASP A 223 -13.18 -8.06 8.17
N ILE A 224 -13.80 -7.03 7.61
CA ILE A 224 -13.15 -5.84 7.05
C ILE A 224 -13.31 -4.61 7.96
N ASP A 225 -13.70 -4.80 9.22
CA ASP A 225 -14.13 -3.68 10.07
C ASP A 225 -13.00 -2.71 10.38
N VAL A 226 -11.75 -3.18 10.44
CA VAL A 226 -10.59 -2.34 10.78
C VAL A 226 -9.92 -1.80 9.54
N ASN A 227 -9.63 -2.66 8.58
CA ASN A 227 -8.93 -2.34 7.35
C ASN A 227 -9.41 -3.29 6.25
N TYR A 228 -9.04 -3.00 5.01
CA TYR A 228 -9.29 -3.89 3.90
C TYR A 228 -8.21 -3.80 2.84
N PHE A 229 -8.01 -4.92 2.16
CA PHE A 229 -7.47 -5.05 0.83
C PHE A 229 -8.62 -5.06 -0.15
N MET A 230 -8.47 -4.33 -1.25
CA MET A 230 -9.38 -4.28 -2.38
C MET A 230 -8.62 -4.71 -3.64
N CYS A 231 -9.11 -5.75 -4.31
CA CYS A 231 -8.64 -6.14 -5.63
C CYS A 231 -9.55 -5.52 -6.70
N ILE A 232 -8.95 -4.84 -7.66
CA ILE A 232 -9.64 -4.17 -8.77
C ILE A 232 -9.08 -4.72 -10.08
N LEU A 233 -9.95 -5.00 -11.05
CA LEU A 233 -9.61 -5.51 -12.38
C LEU A 233 -10.04 -4.49 -13.46
N VAL A 234 -9.31 -4.46 -14.58
CA VAL A 234 -9.56 -3.57 -15.75
C VAL A 234 -9.86 -4.36 -17.01
#